data_AF-A0A397B312-F1
#
_entry.id   AF-A0A397B312-F1
#
_cell.length_a   1.000
_cell.length_b   1.000
_cell.length_c   1.000
_cell.angle_alpha   90.00
_cell.angle_beta   90.00
_cell.angle_gamma   90.00
#
_symmetry.space_group_name_H-M   'P 1'
#
loop_
_entity.id
_entity.type
_entity.pdbx_description
1 polymer ?
#
loop_
_entity_poly.entity_id
_entity_poly.type
_entity_poly.pdbx_seq_one_letter_code
_entity_poly.pdbx_strand_id
1 'polypeptide(L)'
;MAATASISYHRPSQLAKDTNLYLFRDQLNCAPMWEAFPNGGCWILKIKKKANVLGKMWQDLLFAVIGEAFETLNVVGIAMALRSKEDMISVWNADNADDNVRFAIGEKLKEILMLDSNTLIEYKFHSNSIRDMSTFRNAKPYVFAAST
;
A
#
# COMPACT_ATOMS: atom_id res chain seq x y z
N MET A 1 9.33 -31.83 10.66
CA MET A 1 9.94 -30.75 11.47
C MET A 1 9.22 -29.46 11.07
N ALA A 2 8.12 -29.13 11.75
CA ALA A 2 7.36 -27.91 11.45
C ALA A 2 8.15 -26.73 12.02
N ALA A 3 8.63 -25.84 11.16
CA ALA A 3 9.19 -24.58 11.60
C ALA A 3 8.03 -23.76 12.20
N THR A 4 7.94 -23.73 13.52
CA THR A 4 7.14 -22.75 14.23
C THR A 4 7.75 -21.39 13.89
N ALA A 5 7.17 -20.69 12.92
CA ALA A 5 7.49 -19.29 12.67
C ALA A 5 6.98 -18.51 13.87
N SER A 6 7.86 -18.26 14.84
CA SER A 6 7.63 -17.31 15.90
C SER A 6 7.35 -15.96 15.23
N ILE A 7 6.10 -15.50 15.22
CA ILE A 7 5.79 -14.14 14.77
C ILE A 7 6.36 -13.20 15.83
N SER A 8 7.61 -12.79 15.66
CA SER A 8 8.18 -11.71 16.44
C SER A 8 7.73 -10.40 15.82
N TYR A 9 6.82 -9.69 16.51
CA TYR A 9 6.34 -8.37 16.12
C TYR A 9 7.45 -7.34 16.31
N HIS A 10 8.35 -7.29 15.34
CA HIS A 10 9.41 -6.30 15.29
C HIS A 10 8.86 -4.98 14.76
N ARG A 11 9.33 -3.86 15.33
CA ARG A 11 9.06 -2.55 14.71
C ARG A 11 9.57 -2.57 13.28
N PRO A 12 8.96 -1.84 12.33
CA PRO A 12 9.48 -1.76 10.97
C PRO A 12 10.98 -1.39 10.88
N SER A 13 11.47 -0.57 11.82
CA SER A 13 12.89 -0.21 11.94
C SER A 13 13.84 -1.34 12.34
N GLN A 14 13.31 -2.46 12.85
CA GLN A 14 14.07 -3.63 13.30
C GLN A 14 14.03 -4.79 12.28
N LEU A 15 13.24 -4.64 11.21
CA LEU A 15 13.16 -5.64 10.15
C LEU A 15 14.36 -5.55 9.22
N ALA A 16 14.73 -6.68 8.63
CA ALA A 16 15.80 -6.74 7.64
C ALA A 16 15.45 -5.91 6.39
N LYS A 17 16.47 -5.40 5.71
CA LYS A 17 16.30 -4.76 4.39
C LYS A 17 15.67 -5.77 3.42
N ASP A 18 14.95 -5.25 2.42
CA ASP A 18 14.24 -6.04 1.41
C ASP A 18 13.09 -6.91 1.95
N THR A 19 12.69 -6.69 3.21
CA THR A 19 11.47 -7.28 3.79
C THR A 19 10.23 -6.62 3.20
N ASN A 20 9.22 -7.42 2.89
CA ASN A 20 7.87 -6.96 2.60
C ASN A 20 6.91 -7.48 3.69
N LEU A 21 6.04 -6.61 4.19
CA LEU A 21 4.91 -6.99 5.02
C LEU A 21 3.62 -6.78 4.24
N TYR A 22 2.65 -7.66 4.43
CA TYR A 22 1.35 -7.61 3.78
C TYR A 22 0.27 -7.83 4.83
N LEU A 23 -0.81 -7.05 4.77
CA LEU A 23 -2.07 -7.33 5.45
C LEU A 23 -3.16 -7.31 4.39
N PHE A 24 -3.80 -8.45 4.17
CA PHE A 24 -4.84 -8.63 3.17
C PHE A 24 -6.08 -9.23 3.82
N ARG A 25 -7.25 -8.95 3.23
CA ARG A 25 -8.50 -9.57 3.67
C ARG A 25 -8.39 -11.09 3.51
N ASP A 26 -8.85 -11.81 4.53
CA ASP A 26 -8.91 -13.27 4.52
C ASP A 26 -10.14 -13.75 3.73
N GLN A 27 -9.96 -13.86 2.43
CA GLN A 27 -10.99 -14.34 1.49
C GLN A 27 -10.36 -15.31 0.48
N LEU A 28 -11.19 -16.21 -0.06
CA LEU A 28 -10.75 -17.19 -1.04
C LEU A 28 -10.13 -16.47 -2.26
N ASN A 29 -8.93 -16.89 -2.66
CA ASN A 29 -8.14 -16.32 -3.76
C ASN A 29 -7.65 -14.88 -3.57
N CYS A 30 -7.69 -14.32 -2.36
CA CYS A 30 -7.17 -12.97 -2.08
C CYS A 30 -5.69 -12.98 -1.64
N ALA A 31 -4.85 -13.77 -2.33
CA ALA A 31 -3.42 -13.79 -2.07
C ALA A 31 -2.80 -12.42 -2.40
N PRO A 32 -1.76 -11.96 -1.67
CA PRO A 32 -1.08 -10.68 -1.90
C PRO A 32 -0.18 -10.73 -3.15
N MET A 33 -0.80 -11.00 -4.31
CA MET A 33 -0.17 -11.14 -5.62
C MET A 33 -1.04 -10.47 -6.68
N TRP A 34 -0.42 -9.98 -7.74
CA TRP A 34 -1.13 -9.20 -8.76
C TRP A 34 -2.15 -10.05 -9.52
N GLU A 35 -1.88 -11.34 -9.70
CA GLU A 35 -2.71 -12.29 -10.42
C GLU A 35 -4.03 -12.59 -9.70
N ALA A 36 -4.10 -12.36 -8.38
CA ALA A 36 -5.34 -12.43 -7.61
C ALA A 36 -6.28 -11.24 -7.90
N PHE A 37 -5.71 -10.09 -8.30
CA PHE A 37 -6.42 -8.84 -8.54
C PHE A 37 -6.01 -8.18 -9.86
N PRO A 38 -6.12 -8.85 -11.02
CA PRO A 38 -5.51 -8.40 -12.27
C PRO A 38 -6.12 -7.10 -12.81
N ASN A 39 -7.39 -6.83 -12.47
CA ASN A 39 -8.11 -5.60 -12.83
C ASN A 39 -7.90 -4.48 -11.81
N GLY A 40 -7.21 -4.76 -10.72
CA GLY A 40 -6.94 -3.87 -9.62
C GLY A 40 -5.69 -3.03 -9.82
N GLY A 41 -5.24 -2.45 -8.73
CA GLY A 41 -4.01 -1.67 -8.70
C GLY A 41 -3.57 -1.37 -7.29
N CYS A 42 -2.53 -0.55 -7.21
CA CYS A 42 -1.97 -0.13 -5.94
C CYS A 42 -1.62 1.37 -5.96
N TRP A 43 -2.10 2.08 -4.94
CA TRP A 43 -1.56 3.37 -4.55
C TRP A 43 -0.26 3.15 -3.79
N ILE A 44 0.78 3.94 -4.09
CA ILE A 44 2.13 3.78 -3.58
C ILE A 44 2.60 5.13 -3.03
N LEU A 45 3.00 5.14 -1.76
CA LEU A 45 3.70 6.26 -1.12
C LEU A 45 5.17 5.87 -0.94
N LYS A 46 6.07 6.69 -1.50
CA LYS A 46 7.52 6.54 -1.31
C LYS A 46 7.98 7.39 -0.13
N ILE A 47 8.70 6.79 0.81
CA ILE A 47 9.11 7.41 2.07
C ILE A 47 10.64 7.42 2.13
N LYS A 48 11.20 8.63 2.20
CA LYS A 48 12.65 8.83 2.36
C LYS A 48 13.08 8.35 3.75
N LYS A 49 14.20 7.63 3.82
CA LYS A 49 14.74 7.05 5.07
C LYS A 49 14.93 8.05 6.21
N LYS A 50 15.28 9.30 5.90
CA LYS A 50 15.52 10.36 6.90
C LYS A 50 14.25 10.83 7.62
N ALA A 51 13.06 10.49 7.12
CA ALA A 51 11.81 10.99 7.68
C ALA A 51 11.45 10.33 9.02
N ASN A 52 11.93 9.11 9.31
CA ASN A 52 11.62 8.35 10.55
C ASN A 52 10.11 8.18 10.86
N VAL A 53 9.22 8.38 9.87
CA VAL A 53 7.75 8.30 10.04
C VAL A 53 7.16 6.95 9.66
N LEU A 54 7.93 6.06 9.03
CA LEU A 54 7.43 4.81 8.44
C LEU A 54 6.63 3.96 9.43
N GLY A 55 7.15 3.78 10.65
CA GLY A 55 6.49 2.96 11.67
C GLY A 55 5.11 3.49 12.06
N LYS A 56 4.99 4.82 12.20
CA LYS A 56 3.70 5.47 12.50
C LYS A 56 2.74 5.33 11.31
N MET A 57 3.18 5.66 10.10
CA MET A 57 2.34 5.56 8.89
C MET A 57 1.84 4.13 8.65
N TRP A 58 2.69 3.12 8.86
CA TRP A 58 2.29 1.72 8.78
C TRP A 58 1.22 1.36 9.82
N GLN A 59 1.41 1.80 11.07
CA GLN A 59 0.44 1.57 12.15
C GLN A 59 -0.89 2.28 11.90
N ASP A 60 -0.87 3.54 11.45
CA ASP A 60 -2.09 4.30 11.14
C ASP A 60 -2.88 3.62 10.02
N LEU A 61 -2.20 3.12 8.98
CA LEU A 61 -2.86 2.35 7.92
C LEU A 61 -3.40 1.01 8.39
N LEU A 62 -2.66 0.28 9.24
CA LEU A 62 -3.16 -0.96 9.85
C LEU A 62 -4.47 -0.74 10.59
N PHE A 63 -4.54 0.29 11.44
CA PHE A 63 -5.77 0.62 12.16
C PHE A 63 -6.87 1.10 11.23
N ALA A 64 -6.55 1.89 10.20
CA ALA A 64 -7.53 2.36 9.24
C ALA A 64 -8.17 1.20 8.46
N VAL A 65 -7.40 0.21 8.01
CA VAL A 65 -7.98 -0.92 7.26
C VAL A 65 -8.75 -1.89 8.16
N ILE A 66 -8.27 -2.16 9.38
CA ILE A 66 -8.99 -3.01 10.34
C ILE A 66 -10.28 -2.32 10.81
N GLY A 67 -10.24 -1.00 10.97
CA GLY A 67 -11.39 -0.16 11.33
C GLY A 67 -12.30 0.21 10.16
N GLU A 68 -12.06 -0.33 8.95
CA GLU A 68 -12.86 -0.09 7.75
C GLU A 68 -12.98 1.40 7.35
N ALA A 69 -11.98 2.23 7.67
CA ALA A 69 -11.98 3.68 7.45
C ALA A 69 -11.93 4.08 5.96
N PHE A 70 -11.63 3.14 5.07
CA PHE A 70 -11.73 3.35 3.61
C PHE A 70 -13.16 3.35 3.09
N GLU A 71 -14.12 2.87 3.88
CA GLU A 71 -15.55 2.87 3.54
C GLU A 71 -15.87 2.19 2.19
N THR A 72 -14.99 1.29 1.74
CA THR A 72 -15.15 0.50 0.52
C THR A 72 -14.54 -0.88 0.67
N LEU A 73 -15.24 -1.88 0.15
CA LEU A 73 -14.73 -3.25 0.07
C LEU A 73 -13.69 -3.42 -1.05
N ASN A 74 -13.55 -2.43 -1.94
CA ASN A 74 -12.59 -2.49 -3.02
C ASN A 74 -11.14 -2.47 -2.49
N VAL A 75 -10.88 -1.94 -1.29
CA VAL A 75 -9.56 -2.09 -0.63
C VAL A 75 -9.38 -3.52 -0.12
N VAL A 76 -8.45 -4.25 -0.73
CA VAL A 76 -8.21 -5.68 -0.47
C VAL A 76 -7.01 -5.93 0.43
N GLY A 77 -6.09 -4.96 0.53
CA GLY A 77 -4.94 -5.09 1.39
C GLY A 77 -4.01 -3.90 1.35
N ILE A 78 -3.02 -3.94 2.24
CA ILE A 78 -1.93 -2.98 2.32
C ILE A 78 -0.60 -3.72 2.36
N ALA A 79 0.45 -3.05 1.90
CA ALA A 79 1.80 -3.58 1.90
C ALA A 79 2.80 -2.53 2.38
N MET A 80 3.84 -2.97 3.05
CA MET A 80 5.05 -2.18 3.33
C MET A 80 6.25 -2.90 2.73
N ALA A 81 7.10 -2.18 2.02
CA ALA A 81 8.29 -2.72 1.39
C ALA A 81 9.52 -1.92 1.84
N LEU A 82 10.42 -2.57 2.58
CA LEU A 82 11.66 -1.97 3.03
C LEU A 82 12.70 -2.07 1.92
N ARG A 83 13.28 -0.95 1.49
CA ARG A 83 14.34 -0.97 0.45
C ARG A 83 15.54 -0.15 0.89
N SER A 84 16.59 -0.19 0.07
CA SER A 84 17.83 0.54 0.33
C SER A 84 17.69 2.06 0.19
N LYS A 85 16.96 2.53 -0.83
CA LYS A 85 16.83 3.96 -1.14
C LYS A 85 15.65 4.62 -0.43
N GLU A 86 14.45 4.07 -0.62
CA GLU A 86 13.19 4.61 -0.11
C GLU A 86 12.30 3.45 0.30
N ASP A 87 11.63 3.57 1.44
CA ASP A 87 10.63 2.59 1.85
C ASP A 87 9.31 2.91 1.15
N MET A 88 8.51 1.88 0.90
CA MET A 88 7.22 2.04 0.26
C MET A 88 6.12 1.58 1.20
N ILE A 89 5.02 2.33 1.25
CA ILE A 89 3.74 1.80 1.72
C ILE A 89 2.78 1.80 0.52
N SER A 90 1.90 0.80 0.45
CA SER A 90 0.94 0.68 -0.62
C SER A 90 -0.44 0.25 -0.14
N VAL A 91 -1.49 0.75 -0.79
CA VAL A 91 -2.89 0.35 -0.61
C VAL A 91 -3.37 -0.28 -1.91
N TRP A 92 -3.88 -1.50 -1.83
CA TRP A 92 -4.28 -2.31 -2.98
C TRP A 92 -5.79 -2.32 -3.11
N ASN A 93 -6.27 -2.11 -4.33
CA ASN A 93 -7.69 -2.25 -4.68
C ASN A 93 -7.93 -3.42 -5.66
N ALA A 94 -9.09 -4.07 -5.55
CA ALA A 94 -9.46 -5.26 -6.31
C ALA A 94 -9.69 -4.99 -7.80
N ASP A 95 -10.32 -3.86 -8.10
CA ASP A 95 -10.71 -3.50 -9.46
C ASP A 95 -10.68 -1.99 -9.71
N ASN A 96 -10.71 -1.62 -10.98
CA ASN A 96 -10.77 -0.24 -11.49
C ASN A 96 -12.00 -0.02 -12.39
N ALA A 97 -13.13 -0.68 -12.10
CA ALA A 97 -14.34 -0.48 -12.89
C ALA A 97 -14.92 0.93 -12.72
N ASP A 98 -14.71 1.53 -11.54
CA ASP A 98 -15.06 2.93 -11.23
C ASP A 98 -13.82 3.71 -10.77
N ASP A 99 -13.42 4.67 -11.60
CA ASP A 99 -12.29 5.56 -11.32
C ASP A 99 -12.54 6.44 -10.08
N ASN A 100 -13.80 6.78 -9.77
CA ASN A 100 -14.13 7.57 -8.58
C ASN A 100 -13.77 6.81 -7.29
N VAL A 101 -14.02 5.49 -7.25
CA VAL A 101 -13.64 4.65 -6.11
C VAL A 101 -12.12 4.61 -5.98
N ARG A 102 -11.38 4.45 -7.09
CA ARG A 102 -9.91 4.50 -7.06
C ARG A 102 -9.41 5.81 -6.46
N PHE A 103 -9.94 6.95 -6.93
CA PHE A 103 -9.49 8.26 -6.47
C PHE A 103 -9.91 8.54 -5.02
N ALA A 104 -11.10 8.10 -4.61
CA ALA A 104 -11.55 8.19 -3.22
C ALA A 104 -10.63 7.42 -2.27
N ILE A 105 -10.10 6.25 -2.67
CA ILE A 105 -9.08 5.52 -1.90
C ILE A 105 -7.80 6.35 -1.76
N GLY A 106 -7.37 7.04 -2.82
CA GLY A 106 -6.20 7.93 -2.79
C GLY A 106 -6.39 9.12 -1.86
N GLU A 107 -7.54 9.80 -1.92
CA GLU A 107 -7.88 10.90 -1.02
C GLU A 107 -7.99 10.43 0.44
N LYS A 108 -8.62 9.28 0.68
CA LYS A 108 -8.69 8.71 2.04
C LYS A 108 -7.31 8.34 2.58
N LEU A 109 -6.42 7.82 1.73
CA LEU A 109 -5.01 7.57 2.09
C LEU A 109 -4.30 8.86 2.51
N LYS A 110 -4.54 9.98 1.81
CA LYS A 110 -4.05 11.31 2.20
C LYS A 110 -4.49 11.69 3.60
N GLU A 111 -5.78 11.54 3.89
CA GLU A 111 -6.38 11.88 5.19
C GLU A 111 -5.80 11.01 6.31
N ILE A 112 -5.79 9.68 6.14
CA ILE A 112 -5.29 8.72 7.13
C ILE A 112 -3.84 9.01 7.50
N LEU A 113 -3.00 9.30 6.50
CA LEU A 113 -1.57 9.54 6.69
C LEU A 113 -1.21 11.00 6.91
N MET A 114 -2.20 11.91 6.96
CA MET A 114 -2.02 13.35 7.11
C MET A 114 -1.01 13.92 6.09
N LEU A 115 -1.12 13.52 4.82
CA LEU A 115 -0.20 13.93 3.78
C LEU A 115 -0.49 15.37 3.32
N ASP A 116 0.56 16.15 3.10
CA ASP A 116 0.47 17.46 2.49
C ASP A 116 -0.07 17.35 1.04
N SER A 117 -0.81 18.36 0.57
CA SER A 117 -1.37 18.35 -0.80
C SER A 117 -0.31 18.30 -1.91
N ASN A 118 0.93 18.71 -1.62
CA ASN A 118 2.06 18.61 -2.55
C ASN A 118 2.75 17.22 -2.52
N THR A 119 2.31 16.32 -1.64
CA THR A 119 2.87 14.97 -1.55
C THR A 119 2.59 14.22 -2.84
N LEU A 120 3.66 13.73 -3.46
CA LEU A 120 3.56 12.87 -4.63
C LEU A 120 3.27 11.44 -4.19
N ILE A 121 2.16 10.90 -4.69
CA ILE A 121 1.84 9.48 -4.60
C ILE A 121 1.85 8.90 -6.00
N GLU A 122 2.00 7.58 -6.12
CA GLU A 122 1.97 6.91 -7.41
C GLU A 122 0.83 5.91 -7.44
N TYR A 123 0.29 5.65 -8.62
CA TYR A 123 -0.63 4.55 -8.84
C TYR A 123 -0.11 3.62 -9.94
N LYS A 124 -0.24 2.32 -9.70
CA LYS A 124 0.07 1.31 -10.72
C LYS A 124 -1.00 0.24 -10.79
N PHE A 125 -1.51 0.03 -12.00
CA PHE A 125 -2.38 -1.10 -12.32
C PHE A 125 -1.63 -2.43 -12.16
N HIS A 126 -2.30 -3.46 -11.63
CA HIS A 126 -1.72 -4.78 -11.47
C HIS A 126 -1.37 -5.43 -12.80
N SER A 127 -2.16 -5.22 -13.85
CA SER A 127 -1.84 -5.64 -15.22
C SER A 127 -0.48 -5.14 -15.72
N ASN A 128 -0.10 -3.89 -15.38
CA ASN A 128 1.21 -3.35 -15.69
C ASN A 128 2.30 -3.92 -14.77
N SER A 129 1.97 -4.20 -13.52
CA SER A 129 2.90 -4.81 -12.56
C SER A 129 3.29 -6.23 -12.97
N ILE A 130 2.32 -7.01 -13.47
CA ILE A 130 2.54 -8.34 -14.05
C ILE A 130 3.47 -8.24 -15.26
N ARG A 131 3.24 -7.30 -16.19
CA ARG A 131 4.09 -7.12 -17.38
C ARG A 131 5.51 -6.68 -17.03
N ASP A 132 5.65 -5.79 -16.04
CA ASP A 132 6.95 -5.26 -15.61
C ASP A 132 7.67 -6.18 -14.61
N MET A 133 6.99 -7.19 -14.06
CA MET A 133 7.42 -7.96 -12.89
C MET A 133 7.82 -7.04 -11.72
N SER A 134 7.08 -5.95 -11.51
CA SER A 134 7.40 -4.95 -10.49
C SER A 134 6.19 -4.11 -10.09
N THR A 135 5.97 -3.94 -8.79
CA THR A 135 4.98 -2.97 -8.25
C THR A 135 5.42 -1.52 -8.49
N PHE A 136 6.72 -1.25 -8.46
CA PHE A 136 7.22 0.13 -8.32
C PHE A 136 7.79 0.73 -9.61
N ARG A 137 8.30 -0.11 -10.52
CA ARG A 137 8.83 0.38 -11.81
C ARG A 137 7.69 0.98 -12.63
N ASN A 138 7.88 2.12 -13.27
CA ASN A 138 6.88 2.73 -14.18
C ASN A 138 5.51 3.03 -13.54
N ALA A 139 5.44 3.16 -12.21
CA ALA A 139 4.22 3.62 -11.56
C ALA A 139 3.94 5.10 -11.95
N LYS A 140 2.66 5.46 -12.12
CA LYS A 140 2.28 6.78 -12.62
C LYS A 140 2.16 7.75 -11.43
N PRO A 141 2.80 8.92 -11.47
CA PRO A 141 2.70 9.90 -10.40
C PRO A 141 1.35 10.64 -10.40
N TYR A 142 0.88 10.96 -9.21
CA TYR A 142 -0.29 11.78 -8.91
C TYR A 142 0.07 12.76 -7.79
N VAL A 143 -0.59 13.91 -7.80
CA VAL A 143 -0.56 14.89 -6.72
C VAL A 143 -2.01 15.19 -6.34
N PHE A 144 -2.23 15.49 -5.06
CA PHE A 144 -3.56 15.83 -4.59
C PHE A 144 -3.97 17.20 -5.12
N ALA A 145 -5.27 17.37 -5.36
CA ALA A 145 -5.79 18.69 -5.64
C ALA A 145 -5.54 19.62 -4.43
N ALA A 146 -5.26 20.89 -4.69
CA ALA A 146 -5.19 21.89 -3.64
C ALA A 146 -6.56 21.98 -2.94
N SER A 147 -6.55 21.94 -1.61
CA SER A 147 -7.76 22.17 -0.82
C SER A 147 -8.16 23.64 -1.00
N THR A 148 -9.23 23.90 -1.76
CA THR A 148 -9.91 25.20 -1.84
C THR A 148 -10.55 25.60 -0.52
#